data_AF-V4KB35-F1
#
_entry.id   AF-V4KB35-F1
#
_cell.length_a   1.000
_cell.length_b   1.000
_cell.length_c   1.000
_cell.angle_alpha   90.00
_cell.angle_beta   90.00
_cell.angle_gamma   90.00
#
_symmetry.space_group_name_H-M   'P 1'
#
loop_
_entity.id
_entity.type
_entity.pdbx_description
1 polymer ?
#
loop_
_entity_poly.entity_id
_entity_poly.type
_entity_poly.pdbx_seq_one_letter_code
_entity_poly.pdbx_strand_id
1 'polypeptide(L)'
;MWASMLRVVQDGIRSLRSLPLFVNLDRASSIAVLGDVHGYDDVVDRFEQLAYEYSVDAALMLGDFVDRGPNSSQTIARVLELASSRPGPFIPIEETTRTQG
;
A
#
# COMPACT_ATOMS: atom_id res chain seq x y z
N MET A 1 -12.39 18.85 -3.35
CA MET A 1 -11.19 18.07 -3.76
C MET A 1 -10.14 18.02 -2.67
N TRP A 2 -9.56 19.13 -2.21
CA TRP A 2 -8.47 19.13 -1.22
C TRP A 2 -8.82 18.53 0.15
N ALA A 3 -10.02 18.80 0.68
CA ALA A 3 -10.47 18.24 1.95
C ALA A 3 -10.58 16.70 1.93
N SER A 4 -10.93 16.12 0.77
CA SER A 4 -11.03 14.67 0.60
C SER A 4 -9.64 14.02 0.63
N MET A 5 -8.67 14.61 -0.07
CA MET A 5 -7.28 14.13 -0.08
C MET A 5 -6.64 14.21 1.31
N LEU A 6 -6.87 15.31 2.03
CA LEU A 6 -6.37 15.47 3.41
C LEU A 6 -6.91 14.38 4.33
N ARG A 7 -8.19 14.00 4.17
CA ARG A 7 -8.78 12.91 4.95
C ARG A 7 -8.12 11.58 4.65
N VAL A 8 -7.96 11.23 3.36
CA VAL A 8 -7.25 10.02 2.92
C VAL A 8 -5.87 9.95 3.55
N VAL A 9 -5.10 11.04 3.49
CA VAL A 9 -3.76 11.09 4.06
C VAL A 9 -3.79 10.93 5.59
N GLN A 10 -4.70 11.61 6.28
CA GLN A 10 -4.82 11.53 7.74
C GLN A 10 -5.21 10.13 8.22
N ASP A 11 -6.18 9.50 7.56
CA ASP A 11 -6.64 8.15 7.89
C ASP A 11 -5.55 7.12 7.54
N GLY A 12 -4.85 7.31 6.42
CA GLY A 12 -3.71 6.49 6.01
C GLY A 12 -2.59 6.53 7.03
N ILE A 13 -2.17 7.73 7.45
CA ILE A 13 -1.15 7.90 8.50
C ILE A 13 -1.58 7.24 9.81
N ARG A 14 -2.86 7.36 10.20
CA ARG A 14 -3.37 6.71 11.41
C ARG A 14 -3.28 5.20 11.31
N SER A 15 -3.67 4.62 10.16
CA SER A 15 -3.55 3.19 9.91
C SER A 15 -2.11 2.71 9.94
N LEU A 16 -1.21 3.40 9.22
CA LEU A 16 0.22 3.07 9.18
C LEU A 16 0.86 3.09 10.57
N ARG A 17 0.57 4.11 11.39
CA ARG A 17 1.08 4.20 12.77
C ARG A 17 0.58 3.08 13.70
N SER A 18 -0.52 2.42 13.33
CA SER A 18 -1.06 1.29 14.07
C SER A 18 -0.49 -0.06 13.62
N LEU A 19 0.28 -0.09 12.52
CA LEU A 19 0.87 -1.32 12.02
C LEU A 19 2.00 -1.78 12.95
N PRO A 20 2.08 -3.09 13.23
CA PRO A 20 3.22 -3.63 13.95
C PRO A 20 4.48 -3.56 13.07
N LEU A 21 5.65 -3.40 13.70
CA LEU A 21 6.94 -3.41 13.01
C LEU A 21 7.19 -4.74 12.27
N PHE A 22 6.69 -5.83 12.84
CA PHE A 22 6.71 -7.16 12.23
C PHE A 22 5.29 -7.63 11.99
N VAL A 23 4.99 -7.95 10.73
CA VAL A 23 3.71 -8.52 10.33
C VAL A 23 3.89 -10.03 10.21
N ASN A 24 3.19 -10.78 11.06
CA ASN A 24 3.20 -12.23 11.04
C ASN A 24 2.03 -12.74 10.18
N LEU A 25 2.34 -13.59 9.20
CA LEU A 25 1.40 -14.14 8.24
C LEU A 25 1.20 -15.65 8.39
N ASP A 26 1.48 -16.22 9.57
CA ASP A 26 1.44 -17.67 9.83
C ASP A 26 0.07 -18.33 9.55
N ARG A 27 -0.99 -17.52 9.44
CA ARG A 27 -2.36 -17.96 9.13
C ARG A 27 -2.79 -17.71 7.68
N ALA A 28 -1.98 -17.02 6.87
CA ALA A 28 -2.28 -16.75 5.48
C ALA A 28 -1.93 -17.98 4.63
N SER A 29 -2.90 -18.52 3.90
CA SER A 29 -2.68 -19.62 2.94
C SER A 29 -2.28 -19.10 1.56
N SER A 30 -2.59 -17.84 1.27
CA SER A 30 -2.31 -17.15 0.02
C SER A 30 -1.85 -15.71 0.28
N ILE A 31 -0.74 -15.32 -0.34
CA ILE A 31 -0.14 -13.99 -0.18
C ILE A 31 0.10 -13.40 -1.57
N ALA A 32 -0.47 -12.22 -1.83
CA ALA A 32 -0.10 -11.40 -2.97
C ALA A 32 0.98 -10.39 -2.57
N VAL A 33 1.92 -10.13 -3.46
CA VAL A 33 3.04 -9.21 -3.20
C VAL A 33 3.15 -8.21 -4.36
N LEU A 34 3.13 -6.93 -4.03
CA LEU A 34 3.41 -5.82 -4.93
C LEU A 34 4.79 -5.25 -4.61
N GLY A 35 5.68 -5.26 -5.61
CA GLY A 35 6.98 -4.59 -5.53
C GLY A 35 6.89 -3.11 -5.91
N ASP A 36 8.00 -2.56 -6.41
CA ASP A 36 8.13 -1.14 -6.75
C ASP A 36 7.03 -0.67 -7.72
N VAL A 37 6.41 0.45 -7.39
CA VAL A 37 5.31 1.04 -8.18
C VAL A 37 5.78 2.30 -8.89
N HIS A 38 6.71 3.05 -8.31
CA HIS A 38 7.32 4.24 -8.90
C HIS A 38 6.30 5.21 -9.52
N GLY A 39 5.21 5.54 -8.82
CA GLY A 39 4.25 6.54 -9.28
C GLY A 39 3.31 6.10 -10.43
N TYR A 40 3.18 4.80 -10.69
CA TYR A 40 2.20 4.21 -11.61
C TYR A 40 0.99 3.67 -10.83
N ASP A 41 0.00 4.54 -10.61
CA ASP A 41 -1.19 4.27 -9.79
C ASP A 41 -2.07 3.14 -10.35
N ASP A 42 -2.07 2.95 -11.67
CA ASP A 42 -2.77 1.85 -12.35
C ASP A 42 -2.26 0.47 -11.94
N VAL A 43 -0.98 0.35 -11.57
CA VAL A 43 -0.40 -0.89 -11.03
C VAL A 43 -1.01 -1.23 -9.67
N VAL A 44 -1.25 -0.21 -8.83
CA VAL A 44 -1.90 -0.40 -7.51
C VAL A 44 -3.35 -0.85 -7.71
N ASP A 45 -4.08 -0.22 -8.62
CA ASP A 45 -5.45 -0.60 -8.94
C ASP A 45 -5.53 -2.02 -9.50
N ARG A 46 -4.59 -2.41 -10.38
CA ARG A 46 -4.54 -3.77 -10.91
C ARG A 46 -4.22 -4.79 -9.82
N PHE A 47 -3.31 -4.46 -8.90
CA PHE A 47 -2.97 -5.31 -7.77
C PHE A 47 -4.18 -5.52 -6.83
N GLU A 48 -4.91 -4.46 -6.52
CA GLU A 48 -6.15 -4.54 -5.73
C GLU A 48 -7.16 -5.48 -6.39
N GLN A 49 -7.41 -5.32 -7.69
CA GLN A 49 -8.32 -6.18 -8.45
C GLN A 49 -7.92 -7.65 -8.36
N LEU A 50 -6.62 -7.95 -8.55
CA LEU A 50 -6.10 -9.32 -8.49
C LEU A 50 -6.22 -9.91 -7.07
N ALA A 51 -5.91 -9.12 -6.04
CA ALA A 51 -6.04 -9.56 -4.65
C ALA A 51 -7.49 -9.98 -4.33
N TYR A 52 -8.48 -9.22 -4.81
CA TYR A 52 -9.88 -9.59 -4.68
C TYR A 52 -10.31 -10.75 -5.58
N GLU A 53 -9.89 -10.75 -6.85
CA GLU A 53 -10.20 -11.82 -7.82
C GLU A 53 -9.76 -13.20 -7.31
N TYR A 54 -8.58 -13.27 -6.71
CA TYR A 54 -8.02 -14.50 -6.14
C TYR A 54 -8.34 -14.70 -4.66
N SER A 55 -9.09 -13.78 -4.03
CA SER A 55 -9.48 -13.87 -2.61
C SER A 55 -8.28 -14.13 -1.68
N VAL A 56 -7.20 -13.37 -1.86
CA VAL A 56 -5.97 -13.60 -1.11
C VAL A 56 -6.12 -13.26 0.37
N ASP A 57 -5.48 -14.04 1.24
CA ASP A 57 -5.54 -13.83 2.69
C ASP A 57 -4.76 -12.59 3.13
N ALA A 58 -3.68 -12.28 2.42
CA ALA A 58 -2.84 -11.09 2.67
C ALA A 58 -2.30 -10.50 1.37
N ALA A 59 -2.19 -9.17 1.32
CA ALA A 59 -1.66 -8.41 0.19
C ALA A 59 -0.57 -7.45 0.70
N LEU A 60 0.69 -7.80 0.48
CA LEU A 60 1.85 -7.00 0.90
C LEU A 60 2.26 -6.02 -0.21
N MET A 61 2.55 -4.77 0.15
CA MET A 61 3.09 -3.76 -0.78
C MET A 61 4.44 -3.30 -0.24
N LEU A 62 5.54 -3.57 -0.96
CA LEU A 62 6.88 -3.63 -0.38
C LEU A 62 7.67 -2.31 -0.31
N GLY A 63 7.22 -1.25 -0.98
CA GLY A 63 7.91 0.04 -0.95
C GLY A 63 8.00 0.69 -2.33
N ASP A 64 8.80 1.76 -2.43
CA ASP A 64 9.04 2.51 -3.66
C ASP A 64 7.76 2.86 -4.45
N PHE A 65 6.76 3.34 -3.71
CA PHE A 65 5.46 3.74 -4.28
C PHE A 65 5.54 4.98 -5.16
N VAL A 66 6.55 5.82 -4.92
CA VAL A 66 6.72 7.12 -5.56
C VAL A 66 8.05 7.20 -6.30
N ASP A 67 8.28 8.36 -6.90
CA ASP A 67 9.43 8.69 -7.74
C ASP A 67 9.37 8.06 -9.13
N ARG A 68 10.02 8.72 -10.11
CA ARG A 68 10.17 8.33 -11.52
C ARG A 68 8.90 8.36 -12.39
N GLY A 69 7.76 7.89 -11.91
CA GLY A 69 6.51 7.87 -12.67
C GLY A 69 5.67 9.15 -12.54
N PRO A 70 4.65 9.29 -13.40
CA PRO A 70 3.92 10.54 -13.59
C PRO A 70 2.92 10.86 -12.46
N ASN A 71 2.45 9.84 -11.71
CA ASN A 71 1.28 9.95 -10.84
C ASN A 71 1.60 9.64 -9.36
N SER A 72 2.76 10.09 -8.87
CA SER A 72 3.22 9.82 -7.49
C SER A 72 2.19 10.19 -6.42
N SER A 73 1.52 11.34 -6.56
CA SER A 73 0.50 11.80 -5.59
C SER A 73 -0.72 10.88 -5.56
N GLN A 74 -1.20 10.45 -6.73
CA GLN A 74 -2.32 9.53 -6.87
C GLN A 74 -1.95 8.14 -6.34
N THR A 75 -0.72 7.70 -6.62
CA THR A 75 -0.21 6.41 -6.16
C THR A 75 -0.21 6.33 -4.63
N ILE A 76 0.31 7.36 -3.95
CA ILE A 76 0.25 7.44 -2.48
C ILE A 76 -1.19 7.49 -1.99
N ALA A 77 -2.06 8.27 -2.64
CA ALA A 77 -3.47 8.33 -2.26
C ALA A 77 -4.12 6.93 -2.30
N ARG A 78 -3.91 6.15 -3.36
CA ARG A 78 -4.43 4.77 -3.46
C ARG A 78 -3.83 3.83 -2.42
N VAL A 79 -2.51 3.85 -2.22
CA VAL A 79 -1.86 3.03 -1.20
C VAL A 79 -2.42 3.33 0.20
N LEU A 80 -2.62 4.61 0.52
CA LEU A 80 -3.19 5.02 1.81
C LEU A 80 -4.68 4.66 1.93
N GLU A 81 -5.46 4.78 0.87
CA GLU A 81 -6.86 4.32 0.84
C GLU A 81 -6.96 2.82 1.13
N LEU A 82 -6.14 2.00 0.46
CA LEU A 82 -6.09 0.56 0.69
C LEU A 82 -5.66 0.23 2.13
N ALA A 83 -4.62 0.90 2.64
CA ALA A 83 -4.16 0.73 4.02
C ALA A 83 -5.21 1.12 5.08
N SER A 84 -6.09 2.07 4.74
CA SER A 84 -7.18 2.53 5.61
C SER A 84 -8.46 1.72 5.50
N SER A 85 -8.64 0.94 4.43
CA SER A 85 -9.76 0.02 4.28
C SER A 85 -9.63 -1.15 5.27
N ARG A 86 -10.13 -0.96 6.50
CA ARG A 86 -10.20 -2.02 7.50
C ARG A 86 -11.63 -2.46 7.76
N PRO A 87 -11.88 -3.79 7.85
CA PRO A 87 -10.93 -4.89 7.68
C PRO A 87 -10.52 -5.08 6.20
N GLY A 88 -9.22 -5.25 5.92
CA GLY A 88 -8.70 -5.43 4.55
C GLY A 88 -7.31 -6.07 4.55
N PRO A 89 -6.93 -6.78 3.47
CA PRO A 89 -5.70 -7.59 3.41
C PRO A 89 -4.44 -6.76 3.11
N PHE A 90 -4.59 -5.48 2.77
CA PHE A 90 -3.52 -4.63 2.26
C PHE A 90 -2.62 -4.09 3.38
N ILE A 91 -1.34 -4.41 3.29
CA ILE A 91 -0.32 -4.06 4.27
C ILE A 91 0.84 -3.40 3.53
N PRO A 92 0.93 -2.05 3.58
CA PRO A 92 2.10 -1.34 3.09
C PRO A 92 3.28 -1.55 4.05
N ILE A 93 4.45 -1.80 3.48
CA ILE A 93 5.73 -1.83 4.17
C ILE A 93 6.59 -0.73 3.55
N GLU A 94 7.38 -0.06 4.38
CA GLU A 94 8.32 0.95 3.93
C GLU A 94 9.66 0.29 3.59
N GLU A 95 10.15 0.50 2.38
CA GLU A 95 11.54 0.21 2.05
C GLU A 95 12.42 1.29 2.68
N THR A 96 13.35 0.88 3.56
CA THR A 96 14.40 1.79 4.02
C THR A 96 15.42 1.91 2.90
N THR A 97 15.30 2.91 2.03
CA THR A 97 16.39 3.28 1.13
C THR A 97 17.52 3.79 2.01
N ARG A 98 18.45 2.91 2.40
CA ARG A 98 19.74 3.35 2.93
C ARG A 98 20.42 4.08 1.79
N THR A 99 20.42 5.41 1.86
CA THR A 99 21.39 6.21 1.12
C THR A 99 22.77 5.64 1.45
N GLN A 100 23.37 4.96 0.48
CA GLN A 100 24.78 4.61 0.57
C GLN A 100 25.54 5.93 0.68
N GLY A 101 26.21 6.12 1.81
CA GLY A 101 27.06 7.28 2.06
C GLY A 101 28.34 7.25 1.24
#